data_AF-A0A6G9ZGK2-F1
#
_entry.id   AF-A0A6G9ZGK2-F1
#
_cell.length_a   1.000
_cell.length_b   1.000
_cell.length_c   1.000
_cell.angle_alpha   90.00
_cell.angle_beta   90.00
_cell.angle_gamma   90.00
#
_symmetry.space_group_name_H-M   'P 1'
#
loop_
_entity.id
_entity.type
_entity.pdbx_description
1 polymer ?
#
loop_
_entity_poly.entity_id
_entity_poly.type
_entity_poly.pdbx_seq_one_letter_code
_entity_poly.pdbx_strand_id
1 'polypeptide(L)'
;MSHAADPTAGERFYARVYAARAVPLGLLAGSVPFLSHGIVSALVLAVAALAQAADAVLGAQRREAVMVAGPLFACVVHVITAVAVS
;
A
#
# COMPACT_ATOMS: atom_id res chain seq x y z
N MET A 1 1.78 15.45 -7.72
CA MET A 1 3.23 15.55 -7.93
C MET A 1 3.40 16.58 -9.04
N SER A 2 4.42 17.41 -9.01
CA SER A 2 4.61 18.49 -9.98
C SER A 2 4.90 17.99 -11.41
N HIS A 3 5.21 16.69 -11.58
CA HIS A 3 5.67 16.08 -12.84
C HIS A 3 6.88 16.80 -13.47
N ALA A 4 7.56 17.64 -12.69
CA ALA A 4 8.80 18.30 -13.09
C ALA A 4 9.95 17.29 -13.12
N ALA A 5 10.92 17.54 -14.01
CA ALA A 5 12.11 16.70 -14.12
C ALA A 5 12.95 16.67 -12.83
N ASP A 6 12.93 17.74 -12.04
CA ASP A 6 13.55 17.80 -10.71
C ASP A 6 12.48 18.00 -9.64
N PRO A 7 12.20 16.97 -8.79
CA PRO A 7 11.26 17.10 -7.69
C PRO A 7 11.75 18.13 -6.67
N THR A 8 10.83 18.89 -6.09
CA THR A 8 11.17 19.83 -5.00
C THR A 8 11.68 19.09 -3.76
N ALA A 9 12.38 19.81 -2.86
CA ALA A 9 12.80 19.26 -1.58
C ALA A 9 11.61 18.72 -0.75
N GLY A 10 10.46 19.41 -0.81
CA GLY A 10 9.23 18.97 -0.15
C GLY A 10 8.67 17.67 -0.73
N GLU A 11 8.69 17.50 -2.05
CA GLU A 11 8.24 16.25 -2.70
C GLU A 11 9.15 15.07 -2.35
N ARG A 12 10.47 15.29 -2.30
CA ARG A 12 11.43 14.26 -1.85
C ARG A 12 11.22 13.88 -0.38
N PHE A 13 10.98 14.87 0.49
CA PHE A 13 10.69 14.61 1.90
C PHE A 13 9.39 13.81 2.07
N TYR A 14 8.32 14.23 1.38
CA TYR A 14 7.05 13.52 1.36
C TYR A 14 7.22 12.07 0.88
N ALA A 15 7.95 11.85 -0.22
CA ALA A 15 8.22 10.51 -0.73
C ALA A 15 8.99 9.63 0.27
N ARG A 16 9.97 10.18 1.00
CA ARG A 16 10.70 9.45 2.03
C ARG A 16 9.82 9.07 3.22
N VAL A 17 9.00 9.99 3.72
CA VAL A 17 8.05 9.71 4.81
C VAL A 17 7.04 8.66 4.38
N TYR A 18 6.53 8.76 3.16
CA TYR A 18 5.64 7.77 2.59
C TYR A 18 6.33 6.39 2.49
N ALA A 19 7.55 6.33 1.98
CA ALA A 19 8.31 5.08 1.87
C ALA A 19 8.59 4.45 3.24
N ALA A 20 8.87 5.27 4.27
CA ALA A 20 9.12 4.80 5.63
C ALA A 20 7.94 4.03 6.23
N ARG A 21 6.70 4.32 5.83
CA ARG A 21 5.53 3.50 6.19
C ARG A 21 5.25 2.37 5.21
N ALA A 22 5.40 2.64 3.91
CA ALA A 22 4.92 1.75 2.86
C ALA A 22 5.84 0.52 2.70
N VAL A 23 7.16 0.71 2.81
CA VAL A 23 8.14 -0.38 2.66
C VAL A 23 8.02 -1.40 3.79
N PRO A 24 8.01 -1.03 5.09
CA PRO A 24 7.84 -2.02 6.15
C PRO A 24 6.51 -2.77 6.07
N LEU A 25 5.41 -2.06 5.80
CA LEU A 25 4.10 -2.70 5.66
C LEU A 25 4.05 -3.63 4.44
N GLY A 26 4.62 -3.22 3.31
CA GLY A 26 4.68 -4.03 2.10
C GLY A 26 5.51 -5.29 2.28
N LEU A 27 6.67 -5.19 2.95
CA LEU A 27 7.49 -6.36 3.29
C LEU A 27 6.73 -7.32 4.19
N LEU A 28 6.09 -6.80 5.25
CA LEU A 28 5.34 -7.62 6.19
C LEU A 28 4.15 -8.32 5.52
N ALA A 29 3.35 -7.59 4.72
CA ALA A 29 2.22 -8.14 3.99
C ALA A 29 2.64 -9.18 2.94
N GLY A 30 3.80 -8.97 2.31
CA GLY A 30 4.37 -9.90 1.33
C GLY A 30 4.97 -11.16 1.96
N SER A 31 5.49 -11.11 3.19
CA SER A 31 6.16 -12.25 3.82
C SER A 31 5.28 -13.06 4.77
N VAL A 32 4.40 -12.40 5.53
CA VAL A 32 3.66 -13.05 6.63
C VAL A 32 2.82 -14.27 6.20
N PRO A 33 2.16 -14.30 5.03
CA PRO A 33 1.32 -15.43 4.64
C PRO A 33 2.12 -16.72 4.42
N PHE A 34 3.43 -16.60 4.17
CA PHE A 34 4.32 -17.74 3.99
C PHE A 34 4.95 -18.23 5.29
N LEU A 35 4.91 -17.41 6.35
CA LEU A 35 5.51 -17.72 7.65
C LEU A 35 4.47 -18.24 8.66
N SER A 36 3.22 -17.82 8.53
CA SER A 36 2.14 -18.20 9.42
C SER A 36 0.80 -18.16 8.69
N HIS A 37 -0.08 -19.11 9.00
CA HIS A 37 -1.49 -19.08 8.59
C HIS A 37 -2.38 -18.77 9.80
N GLY A 38 -3.55 -18.20 9.56
CA GLY A 38 -4.54 -17.83 10.56
C GLY A 38 -4.58 -16.32 10.87
N ILE A 39 -5.13 -15.99 12.04
CA ILE A 39 -5.55 -14.63 12.40
C ILE A 39 -4.45 -13.56 12.28
N VAL A 40 -3.19 -13.90 12.56
CA VAL A 40 -2.08 -12.92 12.45
C VAL A 40 -1.89 -12.47 11.00
N SER A 41 -1.81 -13.41 10.06
CA SER A 41 -1.64 -13.10 8.63
C SER A 41 -2.87 -12.39 8.07
N ALA A 42 -4.07 -12.83 8.48
CA ALA A 42 -5.32 -12.17 8.10
C ALA A 42 -5.37 -10.70 8.56
N LEU A 43 -4.98 -10.40 9.81
CA LEU A 43 -4.97 -9.03 10.33
C LEU A 43 -3.94 -8.15 9.64
N VAL A 44 -2.73 -8.65 9.39
CA VAL A 44 -1.69 -7.90 8.66
C VAL A 44 -2.18 -7.55 7.26
N LEU A 45 -2.75 -8.51 6.53
CA LEU A 45 -3.26 -8.31 5.19
C LEU A 45 -4.46 -7.35 5.18
N ALA A 46 -5.33 -7.41 6.19
CA ALA A 46 -6.44 -6.46 6.35
C ALA A 46 -5.93 -5.01 6.55
N VAL A 47 -4.92 -4.82 7.41
CA VAL A 47 -4.28 -3.51 7.59
C VAL A 47 -3.64 -3.03 6.28
N ALA A 48 -2.98 -3.93 5.55
CA ALA A 48 -2.38 -3.60 4.26
C ALA A 48 -3.42 -3.24 3.19
N ALA A 49 -4.57 -3.94 3.15
CA ALA A 49 -5.69 -3.61 2.27
C ALA A 49 -6.27 -2.23 2.58
N LEU A 50 -6.49 -1.91 3.87
CA LEU A 50 -6.98 -0.60 4.30
C LEU A 50 -6.01 0.52 3.94
N ALA A 51 -4.71 0.32 4.13
CA ALA A 51 -3.68 1.29 3.74
C ALA A 51 -3.72 1.58 2.24
N GLN A 52 -3.89 0.56 1.41
CA GLN A 52 -3.98 0.73 -0.03
C GLN A 52 -5.30 1.33 -0.51
N ALA A 53 -6.41 1.05 0.17
CA ALA A 53 -7.67 1.75 -0.07
C ALA A 53 -7.52 3.26 0.20
N ALA A 54 -6.86 3.64 1.30
CA ALA A 54 -6.54 5.03 1.59
C ALA A 54 -5.64 5.66 0.52
N ASP A 55 -4.64 4.93 0.03
CA ASP A 55 -3.77 5.38 -1.06
C ASP A 55 -4.53 5.60 -2.37
N ALA A 56 -5.47 4.71 -2.70
CA ALA A 56 -6.35 4.88 -3.86
C ALA A 56 -7.25 6.12 -3.73
N VAL A 57 -7.79 6.38 -2.53
CA VAL A 57 -8.58 7.60 -2.26
C VAL A 57 -7.71 8.85 -2.45
N LEU A 58 -6.48 8.87 -1.92
CA LEU A 58 -5.54 9.98 -2.12
C LEU A 58 -5.18 10.16 -3.59
N GLY A 59 -4.96 9.07 -4.34
CA GLY A 59 -4.73 9.09 -5.77
C GLY A 59 -5.91 9.70 -6.55
N ALA A 60 -7.14 9.34 -6.17
CA ALA A 60 -8.36 9.85 -6.77
C ALA A 60 -8.55 11.35 -6.48
N GLN A 61 -8.32 11.77 -5.23
CA GLN A 61 -8.34 13.19 -4.85
C GLN A 61 -7.30 14.01 -5.63
N ARG A 62 -6.15 13.42 -5.94
CA ARG A 62 -5.09 14.02 -6.77
C ARG A 62 -5.34 13.90 -8.27
N ARG A 63 -6.36 13.17 -8.70
CA ARG A 63 -6.67 12.83 -10.11
C ARG A 63 -5.52 12.13 -10.84
N GLU A 64 -4.74 11.35 -10.11
CA GLU A 64 -3.59 10.62 -10.64
C GLU A 64 -3.96 9.15 -10.84
N ALA A 65 -4.36 8.76 -12.05
CA ALA A 65 -4.87 7.42 -12.33
C ALA A 65 -3.91 6.29 -11.92
N VAL A 66 -2.60 6.51 -12.09
CA VAL A 66 -1.55 5.57 -11.69
C VAL A 66 -1.53 5.37 -10.16
N MET A 67 -1.78 6.43 -9.39
CA MET A 67 -1.87 6.38 -7.93
C MET A 67 -3.17 5.72 -7.43
N VAL A 68 -4.12 5.43 -8.32
CA VAL A 68 -5.37 4.73 -7.98
C VAL A 68 -5.27 3.25 -8.34
N ALA A 69 -4.86 2.93 -9.57
CA ALA A 69 -4.88 1.57 -10.09
C ALA A 69 -3.95 0.63 -9.30
N GLY A 70 -2.73 1.06 -8.99
CA GLY A 70 -1.75 0.24 -8.25
C GLY A 70 -2.25 -0.16 -6.85
N PRO A 71 -2.64 0.80 -6.00
CA PRO A 71 -3.18 0.49 -4.68
C PRO A 71 -4.51 -0.29 -4.72
N LEU A 72 -5.39 -0.04 -5.69
CA LEU A 72 -6.61 -0.86 -5.80
C LEU A 72 -6.30 -2.32 -6.12
N PHE A 73 -5.38 -2.57 -7.06
CA PHE A 73 -4.98 -3.92 -7.41
C PHE A 73 -4.45 -4.69 -6.20
N ALA A 74 -3.47 -4.11 -5.49
CA ALA A 74 -2.88 -4.82 -4.36
C ALA A 74 -3.83 -4.87 -3.14
N CYS A 75 -4.82 -3.98 -3.02
CA CYS A 75 -5.88 -4.07 -2.02
C CYS A 75 -6.71 -5.35 -2.25
N VAL A 76 -7.12 -5.60 -3.50
CA VAL A 76 -7.83 -6.82 -3.88
C VAL A 76 -6.97 -8.06 -3.58
N VAL A 77 -5.68 -8.04 -3.93
CA VAL A 77 -4.76 -9.15 -3.64
C VAL A 77 -4.68 -9.43 -2.14
N HIS A 78 -4.54 -8.39 -1.30
CA HIS A 78 -4.49 -8.56 0.14
C HIS A 78 -5.79 -9.13 0.71
N VAL A 79 -6.95 -8.66 0.25
CA VAL A 79 -8.25 -9.18 0.69
C VAL A 79 -8.41 -10.66 0.32
N ILE A 80 -8.12 -11.03 -0.93
CA ILE A 80 -8.20 -12.43 -1.38
C ILE A 80 -7.24 -13.30 -0.58
N THR A 81 -6.00 -12.84 -0.39
CA THR A 81 -5.00 -13.58 0.38
C THR A 81 -5.43 -13.73 1.84
N ALA A 82 -6.00 -12.67 2.44
CA ALA A 82 -6.48 -12.72 3.83
C ALA A 82 -7.54 -13.79 4.01
N VAL A 83 -8.51 -13.87 3.10
CA VAL A 83 -9.55 -14.92 3.11
C VAL A 83 -8.92 -16.31 2.93
N ALA A 84 -7.92 -16.44 2.05
CA ALA A 84 -7.30 -17.73 1.77
C ALA A 84 -6.43 -18.25 2.93
N VAL A 85 -5.86 -17.37 3.74
CA VAL A 85 -4.98 -17.73 4.88
C VAL A 85 -5.66 -17.62 6.24
N SER A 86 -6.94 -17.24 6.29
CA SER A 86 -7.74 -17.14 7.53
C SER A 86 -8.12 -18.51 8.09
#